data_AF-Q5DHR6-F1
#
_entry.id   AF-Q5DHR6-F1
#
_cell.length_a   1.000
_cell.length_b   1.000
_cell.length_c   1.000
_cell.angle_alpha   90.00
_cell.angle_beta   90.00
_cell.angle_gamma   90.00
#
_symmetry.space_group_name_H-M   'P 1'
#
loop_
_entity.id
_entity.type
_entity.pdbx_description
1 polymer ?
#
loop_
_entity_poly.entity_id
_entity_poly.type
_entity_poly.pdbx_seq_one_letter_code
_entity_poly.pdbx_strand_id
1 'polypeptide(L)'
;MFDKMGIVGRLIEDIVLVKLNGRWKKKLCALERPATFTNSLKLYVFNDNGTICSCQDVHAYILGVDAKHDGTIMFVCTYKVRCISFEYFEKMTKWDDILKANLTCKSGLEASMSTCKLSTINSQFART
;
A
#
# COMPACT_ATOMS: atom_id res chain seq x y z
N MET A 1 -1.00 11.93 27.74
CA MET A 1 -1.74 11.33 26.62
C MET A 1 -2.29 12.48 25.79
N PHE A 2 -1.49 13.06 24.89
CA PHE A 2 -1.93 14.10 23.96
C PHE A 2 -1.18 13.96 22.64
N ASP A 3 -1.91 14.30 21.60
CA ASP A 3 -1.84 13.93 20.20
C ASP A 3 -0.45 13.89 19.54
N LYS A 4 -0.17 12.78 18.86
CA LYS A 4 0.63 12.84 17.63
C LYS A 4 -0.17 13.72 16.66
N MET A 5 0.11 15.02 16.66
CA MET A 5 -0.32 15.95 15.63
C MET A 5 0.44 15.56 14.35
N GLY A 6 -0.01 14.46 13.73
CA GLY A 6 0.64 13.86 12.57
C GLY A 6 0.58 14.85 11.43
N ILE A 7 1.69 14.98 10.70
CA ILE A 7 1.82 15.86 9.52
C ILE A 7 0.69 15.52 8.55
N VAL A 8 -0.33 16.38 8.47
CA VAL A 8 -1.43 16.28 7.50
C VAL A 8 -0.88 16.66 6.14
N GLY A 9 -1.25 15.91 5.10
CA GLY A 9 -0.82 16.16 3.72
C GLY A 9 0.02 15.03 3.12
N ARG A 10 0.78 15.36 2.07
CA ARG A 10 1.52 14.39 1.26
C ARG A 10 2.73 13.85 2.00
N LEU A 11 2.74 12.53 2.22
CA LEU A 11 3.82 11.84 2.94
C LEU A 11 4.89 11.33 1.97
N ILE A 12 4.46 10.79 0.82
CA ILE A 12 5.34 10.32 -0.25
C ILE A 12 4.63 10.39 -1.58
N GLU A 13 5.41 10.64 -2.62
CA GLU A 13 4.99 10.59 -4.01
C GLU A 13 6.14 10.04 -4.86
N ASP A 14 5.86 9.03 -5.68
CA ASP A 14 6.84 8.43 -6.59
C ASP A 14 6.13 7.77 -7.78
N ILE A 15 6.87 7.58 -8.88
CA ILE A 15 6.41 6.80 -10.03
C ILE A 15 6.74 5.34 -9.76
N VAL A 16 5.69 4.53 -9.60
CA VAL A 16 5.79 3.10 -9.27
C VAL A 16 4.95 2.26 -10.24
N LEU A 17 5.22 0.95 -10.30
CA LEU A 17 4.38 0.02 -11.06
C LEU A 17 3.13 -0.30 -10.24
N VAL A 18 1.94 -0.03 -10.78
CA VAL A 18 0.66 -0.32 -10.13
C VAL A 18 -0.07 -1.41 -10.89
N LYS A 19 -0.62 -2.40 -10.19
CA LYS A 19 -1.47 -3.43 -10.81
C LYS A 19 -2.89 -2.88 -11.01
N LEU A 20 -3.23 -2.57 -12.26
CA LEU A 20 -4.54 -2.06 -12.67
C LEU A 20 -5.18 -3.04 -13.66
N ASN A 21 -6.36 -3.56 -13.32
CA ASN A 21 -7.11 -4.52 -14.14
C ASN A 21 -6.23 -5.70 -14.60
N GLY A 22 -5.48 -6.29 -13.66
CA GLY A 22 -4.58 -7.42 -13.92
C GLY A 22 -3.23 -7.06 -14.55
N ARG A 23 -3.03 -5.83 -15.05
CA ARG A 23 -1.79 -5.42 -15.74
C ARG A 23 -0.99 -4.41 -14.92
N TRP A 24 0.33 -4.56 -14.92
CA TRP A 24 1.24 -3.59 -14.32
C TRP A 24 1.38 -2.36 -15.22
N LYS A 25 1.24 -1.16 -14.64
CA LYS A 25 1.39 0.12 -15.34
C LYS A 25 2.21 1.08 -14.49
N LYS A 26 3.18 1.78 -15.08
CA LYS A 26 3.90 2.87 -14.40
C LYS A 26 2.92 4.03 -14.18
N LYS A 27 2.74 4.45 -12.93
CA LYS A 27 1.85 5.54 -12.55
C LYS A 27 2.47 6.33 -11.40
N LEU A 28 2.23 7.64 -11.40
CA LEU A 28 2.50 8.47 -10.24
C LEU A 28 1.53 8.09 -9.12
N CYS A 29 2.07 7.75 -7.96
CA CYS A 29 1.29 7.40 -6.78
C CYS A 29 1.68 8.30 -5.62
N ALA A 30 0.70 8.71 -4.83
CA ALA A 30 0.93 9.48 -3.62
C ALA A 30 0.18 8.87 -2.43
N LEU A 31 0.84 8.85 -1.27
CA LEU A 31 0.20 8.58 0.01
C LEU A 31 0.07 9.89 0.78
N GLU A 32 -1.14 10.16 1.24
CA GLU A 32 -1.46 11.35 2.02
C GLU A 32 -2.09 10.98 3.35
N ARG A 33 -1.71 11.70 4.41
CA ARG A 33 -2.43 11.67 5.68
C ARG A 33 -3.61 12.64 5.58
N PRO A 34 -4.87 12.15 5.65
CA PRO A 34 -6.03 13.02 5.62
C PRO A 34 -6.08 13.90 6.88
N ALA A 35 -6.72 15.06 6.78
CA ALA A 35 -6.91 16.00 7.90
C ALA A 35 -7.87 15.48 8.98
N THR A 36 -8.55 14.36 8.71
CA THR A 36 -9.49 13.71 9.62
C THR A 36 -8.74 12.82 10.62
N PHE A 37 -9.31 12.64 11.82
CA PHE A 37 -8.83 11.69 12.85
C PHE A 37 -9.10 10.22 12.47
N THR A 38 -8.76 9.85 11.25
CA THR A 38 -8.89 8.49 10.72
C THR A 38 -7.55 7.79 10.78
N ASN A 39 -7.52 6.55 11.26
CA ASN A 39 -6.32 5.71 11.27
C ASN A 39 -6.03 5.07 9.90
N SER A 40 -6.29 5.80 8.82
CA SER A 40 -6.11 5.36 7.44
C SER A 40 -5.33 6.40 6.66
N LEU A 41 -4.57 5.94 5.68
CA LEU A 41 -3.92 6.81 4.70
C LEU A 41 -4.73 6.86 3.42
N LYS A 42 -4.56 7.91 2.63
CA LYS A 42 -5.21 8.03 1.33
C LYS A 42 -4.20 7.77 0.22
N LEU A 43 -4.43 6.72 -0.56
CA LEU A 43 -3.62 6.39 -1.72
C LEU A 43 -4.26 6.98 -2.97
N TYR A 44 -3.50 7.83 -3.65
CA TYR A 44 -3.84 8.38 -4.96
C TYR A 44 -3.00 7.71 -6.03
N VAL A 45 -3.64 7.42 -7.15
CA VAL A 45 -2.99 6.99 -8.40
C VAL A 45 -3.41 7.98 -9.47
N PHE A 46 -2.44 8.59 -10.14
CA PHE A 46 -2.71 9.60 -11.16
C PHE A 46 -2.58 9.03 -12.56
N ASN A 47 -3.39 9.55 -13.48
CA ASN A 47 -3.21 9.40 -14.91
C ASN A 47 -2.04 10.29 -15.40
N ASP A 48 -1.61 10.06 -16.62
CA ASP A 48 -0.44 10.77 -17.18
C ASP A 48 -0.75 12.25 -17.46
N ASN A 49 -2.04 12.61 -17.55
CA ASN A 49 -2.52 13.99 -17.63
C ASN A 49 -2.71 14.68 -16.26
N GLY A 50 -2.24 14.05 -15.16
CA GLY A 50 -2.36 14.58 -13.80
C GLY A 50 -3.73 14.40 -13.13
N THR A 51 -4.74 13.88 -13.83
CA THR A 51 -6.04 13.58 -13.22
C THR A 51 -5.97 12.36 -12.30
N ILE A 52 -6.85 12.29 -11.30
CA ILE A 52 -6.90 11.13 -10.40
C ILE A 52 -7.54 9.93 -11.12
N CYS A 53 -6.76 8.86 -11.27
CA CYS A 53 -7.23 7.57 -11.79
C CYS A 53 -7.94 6.76 -10.71
N SER A 54 -7.42 6.77 -9.48
CA SER A 54 -7.95 6.03 -8.35
C SER A 54 -7.60 6.75 -7.06
N CYS A 55 -8.54 6.78 -6.12
CA CYS A 55 -8.34 7.28 -4.77
C CYS A 55 -8.97 6.30 -3.79
N GLN A 56 -8.24 5.84 -2.77
CA GLN A 56 -8.69 4.83 -1.82
C GLN A 56 -8.11 5.07 -0.43
N ASP A 57 -8.90 4.76 0.60
CA ASP A 57 -8.41 4.70 1.98
C ASP A 57 -7.71 3.37 2.23
N VAL A 58 -6.48 3.43 2.70
CA VAL A 58 -5.60 2.32 3.06
C VAL A 58 -5.63 2.14 4.57
N HIS A 59 -5.96 0.93 5.01
CA HIS A 59 -6.07 0.58 6.43
C HIS A 59 -4.92 -0.28 6.93
N ALA A 60 -4.33 -1.07 6.03
CA ALA A 60 -3.20 -1.93 6.31
C ALA A 60 -2.41 -2.21 5.02
N TYR A 61 -1.24 -2.81 5.16
CA TYR A 61 -0.42 -3.21 4.03
C TYR A 61 0.33 -4.51 4.36
N ILE A 62 0.77 -5.20 3.32
CA ILE A 62 1.58 -6.42 3.40
C ILE A 62 2.75 -6.25 2.44
N LEU A 63 3.96 -6.56 2.90
CA LEU A 63 5.14 -6.65 2.05
C LEU A 63 5.18 -8.02 1.37
N GLY A 64 5.54 -8.04 0.09
CA GLY A 64 5.72 -9.27 -0.67
C GLY A 64 6.88 -9.15 -1.64
N VAL A 65 7.36 -10.29 -2.11
CA VAL A 65 8.33 -10.40 -3.20
C VAL A 65 7.60 -10.96 -4.40
N ASP A 66 7.75 -10.35 -5.56
CA ASP A 66 7.21 -10.87 -6.82
C ASP A 66 8.37 -11.43 -7.65
N ALA A 67 8.16 -12.54 -8.36
CA ALA A 67 9.24 -13.21 -9.10
C ALA A 67 9.87 -12.32 -10.19
N LYS A 68 9.20 -11.23 -10.56
CA LYS A 68 9.63 -10.26 -11.58
C LYS A 68 10.02 -8.90 -11.02
N HIS A 69 9.87 -8.67 -9.71
CA HIS A 69 10.10 -7.37 -9.11
C HIS A 69 10.69 -7.49 -7.70
N ASP A 70 11.72 -6.69 -7.43
CA ASP A 70 12.51 -6.76 -6.19
C ASP A 70 11.70 -6.52 -4.91
N GLY A 71 10.55 -5.84 -5.02
CA GLY A 71 9.65 -5.65 -3.89
C GLY A 71 8.25 -5.22 -4.30
N THR A 72 7.23 -5.74 -3.62
CA THR A 72 5.82 -5.41 -3.82
C THR A 72 5.18 -5.03 -2.49
N ILE A 73 4.37 -3.98 -2.50
CA ILE A 73 3.50 -3.61 -1.38
C ILE A 73 2.06 -3.85 -1.80
N MET A 74 1.35 -4.62 -0.98
CA MET A 74 -0.07 -4.88 -1.14
C MET A 74 -0.86 -4.10 -0.10
N PHE A 75 -1.64 -3.12 -0.54
CA PHE A 75 -2.52 -2.31 0.29
C PHE A 75 -3.88 -2.95 0.47
N VAL A 76 -4.34 -3.02 1.71
CA VAL A 76 -5.70 -3.39 2.07
C VAL A 76 -6.52 -2.09 2.18
N CYS A 77 -7.31 -1.81 1.13
CA CYS A 77 -8.18 -0.65 1.07
C CYS A 77 -9.63 -1.00 1.45
N THR A 78 -10.48 0.01 1.70
CA THR A 78 -11.89 -0.18 2.11
C THR A 78 -12.67 -1.14 1.22
N TYR A 79 -12.49 -1.07 -0.10
CA TYR A 79 -13.32 -1.83 -1.06
C TYR A 79 -12.55 -2.83 -1.91
N LYS A 80 -11.21 -2.83 -1.86
CA LYS A 80 -10.36 -3.66 -2.71
C LYS A 80 -8.93 -3.70 -2.21
N VAL A 81 -8.16 -4.63 -2.77
CA VAL A 81 -6.71 -4.70 -2.61
C VAL A 81 -6.02 -3.97 -3.77
N ARG A 82 -4.93 -3.25 -3.48
CA ARG A 82 -4.08 -2.61 -4.49
C ARG A 82 -2.64 -3.07 -4.32
N CYS A 83 -1.99 -3.39 -5.43
CA CYS A 83 -0.57 -3.76 -5.42
C CYS A 83 0.24 -2.70 -6.14
N ILE A 84 1.33 -2.28 -5.52
CA ILE A 84 2.39 -1.52 -6.16
C ILE A 84 3.69 -2.31 -6.09
N SER A 85 4.54 -2.11 -7.08
CA SER A 85 5.81 -2.81 -7.23
C SER A 85 6.93 -1.82 -7.50
N PHE A 86 8.11 -2.16 -6.99
CA PHE A 86 9.30 -1.36 -7.01
C PHE A 86 10.40 -2.09 -7.77
N GLU A 87 11.13 -1.31 -8.58
CA GLU A 87 12.33 -1.78 -9.27
C GLU A 87 13.52 -1.91 -8.32
N TYR A 88 13.53 -1.16 -7.21
CA TYR A 88 14.61 -1.15 -6.24
C TYR A 88 14.05 -1.31 -4.82
N PHE A 89 14.66 -2.21 -4.04
CA PHE A 89 14.28 -2.45 -2.65
C PHE A 89 14.36 -1.17 -1.80
N GLU A 90 15.35 -0.31 -2.03
CA GLU A 90 15.50 0.96 -1.30
C GLU A 90 14.26 1.86 -1.41
N LYS A 91 13.62 1.91 -2.59
CA LYS A 91 12.38 2.65 -2.78
C LYS A 91 11.24 2.02 -2.01
N MET A 92 11.14 0.70 -2.00
CA MET A 92 10.12 -0.02 -1.21
C MET A 92 10.29 0.26 0.29
N THR A 93 11.52 0.26 0.80
CA THR A 93 11.80 0.53 2.22
C THR A 93 11.33 1.93 2.62
N LYS A 94 11.53 2.95 1.79
CA LYS A 94 11.02 4.31 2.06
C LYS A 94 9.49 4.33 2.20
N TRP A 95 8.79 3.55 1.38
CA TRP A 95 7.33 3.40 1.51
C TRP A 95 6.94 2.63 2.77
N ASP A 96 7.66 1.54 3.10
CA ASP A 96 7.44 0.74 4.31
C ASP A 96 7.61 1.57 5.59
N ASP A 97 8.67 2.36 5.70
CA ASP A 97 8.93 3.23 6.86
C ASP A 97 7.80 4.23 7.09
N ILE A 98 7.30 4.84 6.01
CA ILE A 98 6.16 5.76 6.06
C ILE A 98 4.89 5.02 6.47
N LEU A 99 4.65 3.83 5.94
CA LEU A 99 3.47 3.04 6.29
C LEU A 99 3.49 2.62 7.76
N LYS A 100 4.63 2.13 8.28
CA LYS A 100 4.82 1.79 9.70
C LYS A 100 4.60 2.98 10.63
N ALA A 101 5.11 4.15 10.25
CA ALA A 101 4.98 5.35 11.07
C ALA A 101 3.53 5.87 11.12
N ASN A 102 2.72 5.59 10.09
CA ASN A 102 1.46 6.28 9.88
C ASN A 102 0.21 5.41 10.01
N LEU A 103 0.28 4.12 9.68
CA LEU A 103 -0.79 3.16 9.93
C LEU A 103 -0.52 2.52 11.28
N THR A 104 -1.52 2.51 12.17
CA THR A 104 -1.37 1.74 13.41
C THR A 104 -1.23 0.28 13.02
N CYS A 105 -0.02 -0.29 13.14
CA CYS A 105 0.14 -1.73 13.22
C CYS A 105 -0.84 -2.19 14.31
N LYS A 106 -1.94 -2.83 13.94
CA LYS A 106 -2.59 -3.74 14.88
C LYS A 106 -1.55 -4.83 15.09
N SER A 107 -0.71 -4.64 16.09
CA SER A 107 0.27 -5.59 16.63
C SER A 107 -0.49 -6.82 17.13
N GLY A 108 -0.95 -7.60 16.16
CA GLY A 108 -1.67 -8.85 16.32
C GLY A 108 -1.38 -9.82 15.18
N LEU A 109 -0.41 -9.52 14.30
CA LEU A 109 0.06 -10.44 13.26
C LEU A 109 1.46 -11.01 13.52
N GLU A 110 2.09 -10.71 14.66
CA GLU A 110 3.17 -11.56 15.20
C GLU A 110 2.60 -12.80 15.90
N ALA A 111 1.29 -12.85 16.20
CA ALA A 111 0.63 -13.98 16.85
C ALA A 111 -0.09 -14.95 15.88
N SER A 112 -0.08 -14.72 14.56
CA SER A 112 -0.76 -15.61 13.60
C SER A 112 0.07 -16.00 12.38
N MET A 113 1.39 -15.76 12.39
CA MET A 113 2.31 -16.36 11.42
C MET A 113 2.45 -17.88 11.57
N SER A 114 1.75 -18.50 12.51
CA SER A 114 1.61 -19.95 12.64
C SER A 114 0.43 -20.55 11.85
N THR A 115 -0.50 -19.78 11.26
CA THR A 115 -1.70 -20.40 10.64
C THR A 115 -2.23 -19.79 9.34
N CYS A 116 -1.78 -18.63 8.87
CA CYS A 116 -2.12 -18.19 7.52
C CYS A 116 -1.13 -18.79 6.50
N LYS A 117 -1.33 -20.07 6.16
CA LYS A 117 -0.63 -20.69 5.03
C LYS A 117 -0.81 -19.80 3.79
N LEU A 118 0.32 -19.36 3.20
CA LEU A 118 0.38 -18.67 1.90
C LEU A 118 -0.46 -19.35 0.80
N SER A 119 -0.81 -20.63 0.96
CA SER A 119 -1.67 -21.39 0.05
C SER A 119 -3.09 -20.83 -0.11
N THR A 120 -3.67 -20.17 0.90
CA THR A 120 -5.07 -19.70 0.81
C THR A 120 -5.19 -18.38 0.06
N ILE A 121 -4.14 -17.55 0.07
CA ILE A 121 -4.11 -16.34 -0.76
C ILE A 121 -3.91 -16.75 -2.22
N ASN A 122 -3.00 -17.68 -2.51
CA ASN A 122 -2.75 -18.17 -3.87
C ASN A 122 -3.97 -18.85 -4.53
N SER A 123 -4.87 -19.48 -3.76
CA SER A 123 -6.06 -20.14 -4.33
C SER A 123 -7.17 -19.18 -4.76
N GLN A 124 -7.22 -17.94 -4.22
CA GLN A 124 -8.15 -16.91 -4.71
C GLN A 124 -7.60 -16.18 -5.95
N PHE A 125 -6.29 -16.23 -6.21
CA PHE A 125 -5.65 -15.59 -7.36
C PHE A 125 -5.57 -16.47 -8.62
N ALA A 126 -5.98 -17.74 -8.56
CA ALA A 126 -6.02 -18.63 -9.72
C ALA A 126 -7.35 -18.60 -10.50
N ARG A 127 -8.30 -17.71 -10.15
CA ARG A 127 -9.65 -17.65 -10.77
C ARG A 127 -10.11 -16.25 -11.24
N THR A 128 -9.18 -15.37 -11.58
CA THR A 128 -9.45 -14.11 -12.29
C THR A 128 -8.45 -13.92 -13.41
#